data_AF-A0A7S0S9U4-F1
#
_entry.id   AF-A0A7S0S9U4-F1
#
_cell.length_a   1.000
_cell.length_b   1.000
_cell.length_c   1.000
_cell.angle_alpha   90.00
_cell.angle_beta   90.00
_cell.angle_gamma   90.00
#
_symmetry.space_group_name_H-M   'P 1'
#
loop_
_entity.id
_entity.type
_entity.pdbx_description
1 polymer ?
#
loop_
_entity_poly.entity_id
_entity_poly.type
_entity_poly.pdbx_seq_one_letter_code
_entity_poly.pdbx_strand_id
1 'polypeptide(L)'
;ITTATLTPLAAVGLITLEDMLPLTLGANIGTTLTGIMGATVVTSNPVAAWQVALCHLFFNIFGIIVWFPIPQMRQVPLDGARWLGKMTTHPRFGKVFPLVYTFVVFFIIPGICYGIAVAATS
;
A
#
# COMPACT_ATOMS: atom_id res chain seq x y z
N ILE A 1 -5.72 -0.47 -9.86
CA ILE A 1 -6.93 -1.12 -10.42
C ILE A 1 -7.36 -2.27 -9.52
N THR A 2 -6.53 -3.31 -9.36
CA THR A 2 -6.87 -4.52 -8.60
C THR A 2 -7.38 -4.27 -7.18
N THR A 3 -6.73 -3.43 -6.39
CA THR A 3 -7.20 -3.11 -5.04
C THR A 3 -8.58 -2.44 -5.03
N ALA A 4 -8.78 -1.42 -5.85
CA ALA A 4 -10.05 -0.71 -5.97
C ALA A 4 -11.20 -1.60 -6.47
N THR A 5 -10.91 -2.65 -7.25
CA THR A 5 -11.90 -3.65 -7.67
C THR A 5 -12.16 -4.72 -6.61
N LEU A 6 -11.13 -5.14 -5.87
CA LEU A 6 -11.27 -6.16 -4.82
C LEU A 6 -11.97 -5.61 -3.57
N THR A 7 -11.74 -4.35 -3.21
CA THR A 7 -12.38 -3.72 -2.04
C THR A 7 -13.92 -3.83 -2.04
N PRO A 8 -14.66 -3.44 -3.11
CA PRO A 8 -16.11 -3.60 -3.12
C PRO A 8 -16.54 -5.07 -3.14
N LEU A 9 -15.79 -5.96 -3.79
CA LEU A 9 -16.06 -7.41 -3.78
C LEU A 9 -15.95 -7.99 -2.36
N ALA A 10 -14.95 -7.55 -1.59
CA ALA A 10 -14.80 -7.90 -0.19
C ALA A 10 -15.92 -7.29 0.66
N ALA A 11 -16.35 -6.06 0.36
CA ALA A 11 -17.42 -5.38 1.09
C ALA A 11 -18.78 -6.07 0.93
N VAL A 12 -19.06 -6.68 -0.23
CA VAL A 12 -20.28 -7.48 -0.45
C VAL A 12 -20.11 -8.95 -0.04
N GLY A 13 -18.94 -9.34 0.46
CA GLY A 13 -18.66 -10.70 0.94
C GLY A 13 -18.40 -11.73 -0.16
N LEU A 14 -18.14 -11.31 -1.40
CA LEU A 14 -17.82 -12.23 -2.51
C LEU A 14 -16.41 -12.84 -2.36
N ILE A 15 -15.50 -12.13 -1.70
CA ILE A 15 -14.15 -12.59 -1.37
C ILE A 15 -13.85 -12.25 0.08
N THR A 16 -13.04 -13.07 0.75
CA THR A 16 -12.61 -12.77 2.12
C THR A 16 -11.41 -11.81 2.11
N LEU A 17 -11.12 -11.18 3.26
CA LEU A 17 -9.91 -10.33 3.39
C LEU A 17 -8.64 -11.17 3.26
N GLU A 18 -8.71 -12.43 3.70
CA GLU A 18 -7.68 -13.44 3.63
C GLU A 18 -7.36 -13.83 2.18
N ASP A 19 -8.38 -13.91 1.31
CA ASP A 19 -8.22 -14.13 -0.13
C ASP A 19 -7.70 -12.88 -0.85
N MET A 20 -8.16 -11.69 -0.40
CA MET A 20 -7.76 -10.41 -0.99
C MET A 20 -6.26 -10.11 -0.79
N LEU A 21 -5.66 -10.59 0.30
CA LEU A 21 -4.26 -10.34 0.63
C LEU A 21 -3.27 -10.89 -0.42
N PRO A 22 -3.23 -12.20 -0.75
CA PRO A 22 -2.34 -12.72 -1.79
C PRO A 22 -2.62 -12.11 -3.16
N LEU A 23 -3.89 -11.82 -3.49
CA LEU A 23 -4.26 -11.16 -4.75
C LEU A 23 -3.66 -9.74 -4.84
N THR A 24 -3.68 -8.99 -3.74
CA THR A 24 -3.11 -7.64 -3.67
C THR A 24 -1.58 -7.67 -3.77
N LEU A 25 -0.93 -8.61 -3.06
CA LEU A 25 0.52 -8.79 -3.13
C LEU A 25 0.99 -9.16 -4.54
N GLY A 26 0.28 -10.08 -5.20
CA GLY A 26 0.55 -10.46 -6.58
C GLY A 26 0.36 -9.29 -7.56
N ALA A 27 -0.70 -8.49 -7.39
CA ALA A 27 -0.93 -7.31 -8.21
C ALA A 27 0.20 -6.28 -8.09
N ASN A 28 0.74 -6.05 -6.89
CA ASN A 28 1.85 -5.14 -6.69
C ASN A 28 3.13 -5.63 -7.38
N ILE A 29 3.43 -6.93 -7.36
CA ILE A 29 4.54 -7.50 -8.13
C ILE A 29 4.32 -7.35 -9.64
N GLY A 30 3.08 -7.50 -10.12
CA GLY A 30 2.75 -7.25 -11.52
C GLY A 30 3.09 -5.81 -11.94
N THR A 31 2.77 -4.82 -11.09
CA THR A 31 3.08 -3.41 -11.40
C THR A 31 4.57 -3.09 -11.37
N THR A 32 5.37 -3.75 -10.52
CA THR A 32 6.83 -3.56 -10.52
C THR A 32 7.47 -4.16 -11.77
N LEU A 33 6.95 -5.27 -12.28
CA LEU A 33 7.38 -5.83 -13.56
C LEU A 33 7.11 -4.85 -14.71
N THR A 34 5.93 -4.22 -14.74
CA THR A 34 5.67 -3.14 -15.71
C THR A 34 6.62 -1.96 -15.53
N GLY A 35 7.00 -1.61 -14.30
CA GLY A 35 8.02 -0.60 -14.02
C GLY A 35 9.40 -0.95 -14.59
N ILE A 36 9.80 -2.21 -14.52
CA ILE A 36 11.05 -2.72 -15.13
C ILE A 36 10.98 -2.59 -16.65
N MET A 37 9.86 -2.98 -17.27
CA MET A 37 9.64 -2.80 -18.71
C MET A 37 9.66 -1.31 -19.10
N GLY A 38 9.15 -0.43 -18.24
CA GLY A 38 9.24 1.03 -18.45
C GLY A 38 10.68 1.54 -18.36
N ALA A 39 11.48 1.03 -17.42
CA ALA A 39 12.87 1.45 -17.27
C ALA A 39 13.75 1.05 -18.47
N THR A 40 13.41 -0.01 -19.21
CA THR A 40 14.21 -0.44 -20.38
C THR A 40 14.11 0.51 -21.57
N VAL A 41 13.02 1.30 -21.66
CA VAL A 41 12.76 2.21 -22.79
C VAL A 41 13.17 3.67 -22.49
N VAL A 42 13.60 3.97 -21.27
CA VAL A 42 14.05 5.32 -20.88
C VAL A 42 15.45 5.60 -21.43
N THR A 43 15.59 6.66 -22.23
CA THR A 43 16.87 7.06 -22.84
C THR A 43 17.56 8.25 -22.16
N SER A 44 16.80 9.10 -21.45
CA SER A 44 17.31 10.34 -20.85
C SER A 44 18.15 10.11 -19.58
N ASN A 45 17.66 9.27 -18.66
CA ASN A 45 18.38 8.88 -17.45
C ASN A 45 18.11 7.40 -17.12
N PRO A 46 18.70 6.47 -17.90
CA PRO A 46 18.43 5.04 -17.76
C PRO A 46 18.85 4.50 -16.40
N VAL A 47 19.95 4.99 -15.82
CA VAL A 47 20.45 4.52 -14.51
C VAL A 47 19.44 4.82 -13.42
N ALA A 48 18.93 6.06 -13.35
CA ALA A 48 17.92 6.42 -12.36
C ALA A 48 16.60 5.65 -12.56
N ALA A 49 16.18 5.45 -13.82
CA ALA A 49 14.97 4.68 -14.11
C ALA A 49 15.06 3.23 -13.62
N TRP A 50 16.20 2.57 -13.86
CA TRP A 50 16.45 1.22 -13.36
C TRP A 50 16.57 1.15 -11.84
N GLN A 51 17.25 2.13 -11.22
CA GLN A 51 17.32 2.22 -9.76
C GLN A 51 15.93 2.28 -9.15
N VAL A 52 15.07 3.18 -9.64
CA VAL A 52 13.69 3.31 -9.13
C VAL A 52 12.89 2.03 -9.36
N ALA A 53 12.96 1.42 -10.55
CA ALA A 53 12.24 0.18 -10.86
C ALA A 53 12.69 -0.99 -9.96
N LEU A 54 14.00 -1.15 -9.74
CA LEU A 54 14.55 -2.18 -8.88
C LEU A 54 14.24 -1.92 -7.41
N CYS A 55 14.31 -0.68 -6.93
CA CYS A 55 13.89 -0.32 -5.58
C CYS A 55 12.44 -0.72 -5.33
N HIS A 56 11.53 -0.46 -6.28
CA HIS A 56 10.13 -0.87 -6.16
C HIS A 56 9.97 -2.39 -6.16
N LEU A 57 10.68 -3.10 -7.06
CA LEU A 57 10.65 -4.56 -7.11
C LEU A 57 11.12 -5.17 -5.78
N PHE A 58 12.30 -4.79 -5.31
CA PHE A 58 12.88 -5.33 -4.10
C PHE A 58 12.05 -4.98 -2.87
N PHE A 59 11.55 -3.76 -2.76
CA PHE A 59 10.64 -3.39 -1.66
C PHE A 59 9.41 -4.29 -1.61
N ASN A 60 8.81 -4.61 -2.77
CA ASN A 60 7.66 -5.52 -2.83
C ASN A 60 8.04 -6.97 -2.51
N ILE A 61 9.16 -7.47 -3.04
CA ILE A 61 9.62 -8.84 -2.76
C ILE A 61 9.94 -9.00 -1.26
N PHE A 62 10.72 -8.09 -0.68
CA PHE A 62 11.05 -8.13 0.75
C PHE A 62 9.80 -7.96 1.60
N GLY A 63 8.90 -7.05 1.23
CA GLY A 63 7.61 -6.90 1.90
C GLY A 63 6.80 -8.20 1.90
N ILE A 64 6.72 -8.90 0.76
CA ILE A 64 6.05 -10.21 0.68
C ILE A 64 6.74 -11.23 1.58
N ILE A 65 8.07 -11.36 1.51
CA ILE A 65 8.84 -12.32 2.32
C ILE A 65 8.62 -12.08 3.83
N VAL A 66 8.50 -10.82 4.23
CA VAL A 66 8.23 -10.43 5.62
C VAL A 66 6.77 -10.75 5.99
N TRP A 67 5.80 -10.30 5.21
CA TRP A 67 4.39 -10.28 5.63
C TRP A 67 3.59 -11.53 5.27
N PHE A 68 4.01 -12.33 4.28
CA PHE A 68 3.16 -13.39 3.69
C PHE A 68 3.46 -14.83 4.15
N PRO A 69 4.72 -15.30 4.23
CA PRO A 69 5.04 -16.68 4.59
C PRO A 69 4.67 -17.05 6.03
N ILE A 70 4.87 -16.11 6.96
CA ILE A 70 4.66 -16.35 8.39
C ILE A 70 3.20 -16.05 8.75
N PRO A 71 2.41 -17.03 9.25
CA PRO A 71 0.99 -16.84 9.55
C PRO A 71 0.73 -15.71 10.55
N GLN A 72 1.56 -15.55 11.58
CA GLN A 72 1.43 -14.46 12.55
C GLN A 72 1.64 -13.08 11.91
N MET A 73 2.60 -12.98 10.99
CA MET A 73 2.88 -11.72 10.30
C MET A 73 1.76 -11.37 9.33
N ARG A 74 1.12 -12.37 8.72
CA ARG A 74 -0.06 -12.19 7.87
C ARG A 74 -1.25 -11.61 8.62
N GLN A 75 -1.39 -11.95 9.89
CA GLN A 75 -2.51 -11.45 10.71
C GLN A 75 -2.39 -9.95 10.98
N VAL A 76 -1.19 -9.39 11.09
CA VAL A 76 -0.99 -7.95 11.34
C VAL A 76 -1.72 -7.05 10.30
N PRO A 77 -1.51 -7.19 8.98
CA PRO A 77 -2.23 -6.38 8.00
C PRO A 77 -3.74 -6.73 7.94
N LEU A 78 -4.11 -8.00 8.16
CA LEU A 78 -5.52 -8.42 8.17
C LEU A 78 -6.29 -7.80 9.35
N ASP A 79 -5.69 -7.81 10.54
CA ASP A 79 -6.27 -7.24 11.75
C ASP A 79 -6.32 -5.72 11.67
N GLY A 80 -5.29 -5.09 11.09
CA GLY A 80 -5.31 -3.66 10.77
C GLY A 80 -6.46 -3.30 9.82
N ALA A 81 -6.66 -4.08 8.75
CA ALA A 81 -7.76 -3.88 7.82
C ALA A 81 -9.14 -4.08 8.50
N ARG A 82 -9.30 -5.13 9.31
CA ARG A 82 -10.53 -5.35 10.09
C ARG A 82 -10.78 -4.23 11.09
N TRP A 83 -9.75 -3.73 11.76
CA TRP A 83 -9.86 -2.64 12.72
C TRP A 83 -10.32 -1.34 12.04
N LEU A 84 -9.72 -0.99 10.91
CA LEU A 84 -10.15 0.15 10.09
C LEU A 84 -11.61 -0.02 9.62
N GLY A 85 -12.00 -1.23 9.22
CA GLY A 85 -13.38 -1.59 8.86
C GLY A 85 -14.40 -1.46 10.01
N LYS A 86 -14.01 -1.86 11.22
CA LYS A 86 -14.84 -1.70 12.42
C LYS A 86 -15.00 -0.23 12.81
N MET A 87 -13.96 0.57 12.66
CA MET A 87 -13.99 2.00 12.98
C MET A 87 -14.85 2.80 12.00
N THR A 88 -14.84 2.41 10.72
CA THR A 88 -15.68 3.00 9.65
C THR A 88 -17.18 2.73 9.84
N THR A 89 -17.53 1.61 10.44
CA THR A 89 -18.93 1.20 10.68
C THR A 89 -19.49 1.72 12.01
N HIS A 90 -18.69 2.46 12.78
CA HIS A 90 -19.08 2.91 14.12
C HIS A 90 -20.24 3.94 14.07
N PRO A 91 -21.31 3.80 14.88
CA PRO A 91 -22.55 4.57 14.73
C PRO A 91 -22.40 6.09 14.82
N ARG A 92 -21.45 6.56 15.64
CA ARG A 92 -21.26 7.99 15.94
C ARG A 92 -20.14 8.65 15.13
N PHE A 93 -19.07 7.92 14.85
CA PHE A 93 -17.84 8.47 14.25
C PHE A 93 -17.48 7.86 12.89
N GLY A 94 -18.17 6.80 12.46
CA GLY A 94 -17.80 6.04 11.26
C GLY A 94 -17.81 6.84 9.96
N LYS A 95 -18.67 7.87 9.84
CA LYS A 95 -18.72 8.75 8.65
C LYS A 95 -17.56 9.75 8.60
N VAL A 96 -17.08 10.21 9.77
CA VAL A 96 -16.04 11.24 9.89
C VAL A 96 -14.65 10.60 9.92
N PHE A 97 -14.54 9.42 10.51
CA PHE A 97 -13.28 8.71 10.70
C PHE A 97 -12.46 8.54 9.39
N PRO A 98 -13.03 8.09 8.25
CA PRO A 98 -12.28 7.94 7.00
C PRO A 98 -11.72 9.26 6.49
N LEU A 99 -12.52 10.33 6.57
CA LEU A 99 -12.10 11.65 6.08
C LEU A 99 -10.93 12.16 6.91
N VAL A 100 -11.02 12.06 8.25
CA VAL A 100 -9.94 12.45 9.16
C VAL A 100 -8.72 11.57 8.96
N TYR A 101 -8.90 10.25 8.88
CA TYR A 101 -7.81 9.30 8.65
C TYR A 101 -7.07 9.59 7.34
N THR A 102 -7.78 9.74 6.23
CA THR A 102 -7.19 10.06 4.93
C THR A 102 -6.48 11.41 4.98
N PHE A 103 -7.08 12.44 5.58
CA PHE A 103 -6.44 13.75 5.69
C PHE A 103 -5.13 13.69 6.51
N VAL A 104 -5.16 12.99 7.65
CA VAL A 104 -3.98 12.84 8.51
C VAL A 104 -2.89 12.05 7.80
N VAL A 105 -3.21 10.90 7.21
CA VAL A 105 -2.22 9.98 6.63
C VAL A 105 -1.62 10.52 5.33
N PHE A 106 -2.41 11.21 4.49
CA PHE A 106 -1.94 11.67 3.18
C PHE A 106 -1.43 13.12 3.17
N PHE A 107 -1.81 13.96 4.13
CA PHE A 107 -1.40 15.37 4.15
C PHE A 107 -0.59 15.73 5.39
N ILE A 108 -1.10 15.43 6.59
CA ILE A 108 -0.45 15.84 7.85
C ILE A 108 0.86 15.10 8.06
N ILE A 109 0.87 13.76 8.01
CA ILE A 109 2.08 12.96 8.25
C ILE A 109 3.18 13.29 7.22
N PRO A 110 2.91 13.27 5.90
CA PRO A 110 3.94 13.62 4.91
C PRO A 110 4.39 15.08 5.05
N GLY A 111 3.48 16.00 5.38
CA GLY A 111 3.81 17.41 5.60
C GLY A 111 4.76 17.61 6.80
N ILE A 112 4.53 16.89 7.91
CA ILE A 112 5.43 16.91 9.07
C ILE A 112 6.79 16.31 8.71
N CYS A 113 6.82 15.14 8.06
CA CYS A 113 8.06 14.51 7.62
C CYS A 113 8.87 15.42 6.69
N TYR A 114 8.20 16.08 5.74
CA TYR A 114 8.83 17.05 4.85
C TYR A 114 9.37 18.27 5.62
N GLY A 115 8.59 18.83 6.53
CA GLY A 115 9.02 19.94 7.38
C GLY A 115 10.27 19.61 8.21
N ILE A 116 10.32 18.41 8.80
CA ILE A 116 11.50 17.93 9.53
C ILE A 116 12.70 17.78 8.58
N ALA A 117 12.51 17.18 7.40
CA ALA A 117 13.59 16.98 6.43
C ALA A 117 14.19 18.31 5.96
N VAL A 118 13.35 19.32 5.71
CA VAL A 118 13.79 20.67 5.33
C VAL A 118 14.54 21.34 6.48
N ALA A 119 14.01 21.29 7.70
CA ALA A 119 14.64 21.88 8.89
C ALA A 119 15.98 21.21 9.27
N ALA A 120 16.16 19.94 8.93
CA ALA A 120 17.43 19.22 9.14
C ALA A 120 18.48 19.49 8.05
N THR A 121 18.06 20.03 6.90
CA THR A 121 18.94 20.34 5.75
C THR A 121 19.30 21.83 5.69
N SER A 122 18.55 22.69 6.40
CA SER A 122 18.84 24.12 6.63
C SER A 122 19.79 24.33 7.80
#